data_AF-A0A1W6N1F8-F1
#
_entry.id   AF-A0A1W6N1F8-F1
#
_cell.length_a   1.000
_cell.length_b   1.000
_cell.length_c   1.000
_cell.angle_alpha   90.00
_cell.angle_beta   90.00
_cell.angle_gamma   90.00
#
_symmetry.space_group_name_H-M   'P 1'
#
loop_
_entity.id
_entity.type
_entity.pdbx_description
1 polymer ?
#
loop_
_entity_poly.entity_id
_entity_poly.type
_entity_poly.pdbx_seq_one_letter_code
_entity_poly.pdbx_strand_id
1 'polypeptide(L)'
;MLRAEEGCRAHTHVLWLGLAGAVVLGVQHETLGWYAAASVALFCGLCVIVLFDVEYLVIPDGPLLFLFAAGVATTWLGAPEELSSRLICAFGAWAALRLFSLGYERWRGFAGLGAADPKLFGIAGLWLGLQALPGCLLISAVSGLISAAVLMRERQSIDEKQPIPFGPHLALGLWLSWTLGPLEGG
;
A
#
# COMPACT_ATOMS: atom_id res chain seq x y z
N MET A 1 -16.93 24.25 -0.91
CA MET A 1 -16.78 23.06 -1.77
C MET A 1 -15.50 23.11 -2.59
N LEU A 2 -15.27 24.09 -3.46
CA LEU A 2 -14.05 24.16 -4.30
C LEU A 2 -12.70 24.20 -3.53
N ARG A 3 -12.64 24.78 -2.32
CA ARG A 3 -11.40 24.83 -1.51
C ARG A 3 -10.99 23.50 -0.86
N ALA A 4 -11.92 22.57 -0.68
CA ALA A 4 -11.60 21.23 -0.14
C ALA A 4 -11.00 20.33 -1.24
N GLU A 5 -11.42 20.53 -2.49
CA GLU A 5 -10.90 19.83 -3.66
C GLU A 5 -9.46 20.24 -4.00
N GLU A 6 -9.10 21.51 -3.76
CA GLU A 6 -7.73 22.02 -4.00
C GLU A 6 -6.69 21.44 -3.02
N GLY A 7 -7.06 21.22 -1.75
CA GLY A 7 -6.19 20.60 -0.75
C GLY A 7 -5.90 19.13 -1.04
N CYS A 8 -6.92 18.39 -1.49
CA CYS A 8 -6.80 16.98 -1.89
C CYS A 8 -5.86 16.80 -3.10
N ARG A 9 -5.94 17.70 -4.09
CA ARG A 9 -5.03 17.72 -5.26
C ARG A 9 -3.57 18.00 -4.88
N ALA A 10 -3.29 18.85 -3.90
CA ALA A 10 -1.92 19.17 -3.50
C ALA A 10 -1.18 17.97 -2.87
N HIS A 11 -1.86 17.17 -2.05
CA HIS A 11 -1.32 15.92 -1.47
C HIS A 11 -1.08 14.84 -2.52
N THR A 12 -1.90 14.83 -3.57
CA THR A 12 -1.75 13.93 -4.72
C THR A 12 -0.36 14.14 -5.36
N HIS A 13 0.09 15.39 -5.53
CA HIS A 13 1.40 15.70 -6.12
C HIS A 13 2.60 15.26 -5.25
N VAL A 14 2.49 15.29 -3.92
CA VAL A 14 3.57 14.83 -3.01
C VAL A 14 3.67 13.31 -2.98
N LEU A 15 2.54 12.61 -3.06
CA LEU A 15 2.47 11.15 -3.24
C LEU A 15 3.01 10.72 -4.62
N TRP A 16 2.68 11.46 -5.68
CA TRP A 16 3.25 11.25 -7.02
C TRP A 16 4.75 11.52 -7.09
N LEU A 17 5.25 12.55 -6.39
CA LEU A 17 6.69 12.83 -6.29
C LEU A 17 7.41 11.76 -5.44
N GLY A 18 6.75 11.21 -4.42
CA GLY A 18 7.25 10.07 -3.65
C GLY A 18 7.34 8.78 -4.47
N LEU A 19 6.28 8.45 -5.22
CA LEU A 19 6.26 7.33 -6.16
C LEU A 19 7.28 7.51 -7.30
N ALA A 20 7.40 8.71 -7.86
CA ALA A 20 8.39 9.04 -8.91
C ALA A 20 9.83 9.00 -8.38
N GLY A 21 10.08 9.43 -7.14
CA GLY A 21 11.38 9.30 -6.48
C GLY A 21 11.74 7.83 -6.20
N ALA A 22 10.74 6.99 -5.91
CA ALA A 22 10.95 5.57 -5.64
C ALA A 22 11.18 4.74 -6.92
N VAL A 23 10.84 5.25 -8.11
CA VAL A 23 11.30 4.71 -9.41
C VAL A 23 12.83 4.82 -9.54
N VAL A 24 13.44 5.89 -9.02
CA VAL A 24 14.90 6.12 -9.13
C VAL A 24 15.70 5.12 -8.29
N LEU A 25 15.14 4.61 -7.20
CA LEU A 25 15.80 3.62 -6.33
C LEU A 25 15.70 2.18 -6.86
N GLY A 26 14.63 1.84 -7.60
CA GLY A 26 14.50 0.52 -8.23
C GLY A 26 15.44 0.32 -9.44
N VAL A 27 15.90 1.41 -10.06
CA VAL A 27 16.79 1.39 -11.23
C VAL A 27 18.26 1.14 -10.85
N GLN A 28 18.62 1.21 -9.57
CA GLN A 28 20.01 1.03 -9.10
C GLN A 28 20.43 -0.45 -8.95
N HIS A 29 19.49 -1.40 -8.89
CA HIS A 29 19.84 -2.82 -8.88
C HIS A 29 19.88 -3.36 -10.31
N GLU A 30 21.10 -3.53 -10.84
CA GLU A 30 21.36 -4.29 -12.06
C GLU A 30 21.01 -5.78 -11.86
N THR A 31 19.72 -6.12 -11.81
CA THR A 31 19.24 -7.51 -11.94
C THR A 31 18.45 -7.61 -13.23
N LEU A 32 19.18 -7.74 -14.33
CA LEU A 32 18.66 -8.02 -15.66
C LEU A 32 17.95 -9.40 -15.62
N GLY A 33 16.63 -9.41 -15.46
CA GLY A 33 15.85 -10.64 -15.28
C GLY A 33 14.35 -10.41 -15.05
N TRP A 34 13.62 -11.50 -14.79
CA TRP A 34 12.16 -11.49 -14.62
C TRP A 34 11.68 -10.73 -13.37
N TYR A 35 12.54 -10.50 -12.38
CA TYR A 35 12.26 -9.63 -11.23
C TYR A 35 12.05 -8.16 -11.63
N ALA A 36 12.75 -7.66 -12.65
CA ALA A 36 12.55 -6.30 -13.13
C ALA A 36 11.14 -6.13 -13.75
N ALA A 37 10.68 -7.12 -14.52
CA ALA A 37 9.33 -7.13 -15.07
C ALA A 37 8.27 -7.20 -13.96
N ALA A 38 8.51 -8.01 -12.91
CA ALA A 38 7.64 -8.07 -11.74
C ALA A 38 7.57 -6.73 -11.00
N SER A 39 8.69 -6.05 -10.79
CA SER A 39 8.74 -4.73 -10.16
C SER A 39 7.98 -3.67 -10.96
N VAL A 40 8.12 -3.67 -12.29
CA VAL A 40 7.35 -2.74 -13.16
C VAL A 40 5.85 -3.06 -13.08
N ALA A 41 5.47 -4.33 -13.13
CA ALA A 41 4.07 -4.74 -12.98
C ALA A 41 3.49 -4.31 -11.62
N LEU A 42 4.25 -4.51 -10.54
CA LEU A 42 3.89 -4.06 -9.20
C LEU A 42 3.68 -2.55 -9.17
N PHE A 43 4.65 -1.79 -9.66
CA PHE A 43 4.60 -0.33 -9.69
C PHE A 43 3.37 0.18 -10.46
N CYS A 44 3.15 -0.32 -11.68
CA CYS A 44 2.02 0.06 -12.51
C CYS A 44 0.69 -0.26 -11.82
N GLY A 45 0.55 -1.44 -11.23
CA GLY A 45 -0.66 -1.82 -10.50
C GLY A 45 -0.92 -0.92 -9.28
N LEU A 46 0.13 -0.59 -8.52
CA LEU A 46 0.04 0.33 -7.39
C LEU A 46 -0.36 1.74 -7.83
N CYS A 47 0.21 2.27 -8.91
CA CYS A 47 -0.18 3.58 -9.44
C CYS A 47 -1.68 3.63 -9.78
N VAL A 48 -2.22 2.58 -10.40
CA VAL A 48 -3.66 2.52 -10.70
C VAL A 48 -4.48 2.46 -9.42
N ILE A 49 -4.09 1.63 -8.45
CA ILE A 49 -4.80 1.55 -7.16
C ILE A 49 -4.82 2.91 -6.45
N VAL A 50 -3.67 3.60 -6.39
CA VAL A 50 -3.56 4.92 -5.76
C VAL A 50 -4.40 5.97 -6.48
N LEU A 51 -4.43 5.96 -7.82
CA LEU A 51 -5.30 6.86 -8.60
C LEU A 51 -6.77 6.69 -8.21
N PHE A 52 -7.25 5.45 -8.19
CA PHE A 52 -8.64 5.17 -7.86
C PHE A 52 -8.97 5.42 -6.39
N ASP A 53 -8.04 5.13 -5.47
CA ASP A 53 -8.26 5.33 -4.04
C ASP A 53 -8.33 6.82 -3.68
N VAL A 54 -7.49 7.66 -4.28
CA VAL A 54 -7.52 9.12 -4.05
C VAL A 54 -8.79 9.75 -4.61
N GLU A 55 -9.25 9.32 -5.78
CA GLU A 55 -10.38 9.96 -6.47
C GLU A 55 -11.75 9.41 -6.02
N TYR A 56 -11.83 8.10 -5.75
CA TYR A 56 -13.09 7.41 -5.48
C TYR A 56 -13.16 6.73 -4.11
N LEU A 57 -12.06 6.70 -3.32
CA LEU A 57 -11.97 5.97 -2.04
C LEU A 57 -12.35 4.48 -2.16
N VAL A 58 -12.12 3.91 -3.35
CA VAL A 58 -12.45 2.53 -3.70
C VAL A 58 -11.25 1.91 -4.39
N ILE A 59 -10.81 0.75 -3.90
CA ILE A 59 -9.78 -0.04 -4.58
C ILE A 59 -10.46 -0.95 -5.62
N PRO A 60 -10.19 -0.76 -6.92
CA PRO A 60 -10.75 -1.58 -7.98
C PRO A 60 -10.21 -3.01 -7.92
N ASP A 61 -11.10 -4.00 -8.09
CA ASP A 61 -10.72 -5.41 -8.03
C ASP A 61 -9.80 -5.83 -9.20
N GLY A 62 -9.88 -5.16 -10.35
CA GLY A 62 -9.06 -5.47 -11.54
C GLY A 62 -7.54 -5.37 -11.30
N PRO A 63 -7.02 -4.19 -10.92
CA PRO A 63 -5.61 -4.02 -10.57
C PRO A 63 -5.17 -4.91 -9.39
N LEU A 64 -6.07 -5.14 -8.44
CA LEU A 64 -5.78 -6.01 -7.30
C LEU A 64 -5.58 -7.47 -7.75
N LEU A 65 -6.43 -7.97 -8.64
CA LEU A 65 -6.31 -9.31 -9.23
C LEU A 65 -5.05 -9.42 -10.11
N PHE A 66 -4.72 -8.36 -10.87
CA PHE A 66 -3.49 -8.30 -11.65
C PHE A 66 -2.26 -8.41 -10.75
N LEU A 67 -2.21 -7.65 -9.64
CA LEU A 67 -1.12 -7.74 -8.67
C LEU A 67 -1.06 -9.11 -7.98
N PHE A 68 -2.20 -9.73 -7.71
CA PHE A 68 -2.25 -11.08 -7.16
C PHE A 68 -1.64 -12.08 -8.14
N ALA A 69 -2.09 -12.09 -9.40
CA ALA A 69 -1.59 -12.98 -10.43
C ALA A 69 -0.10 -12.77 -10.69
N ALA A 70 0.35 -11.52 -10.76
CA ALA A 70 1.75 -11.17 -10.91
C ALA A 70 2.59 -11.62 -9.70
N GLY A 71 2.10 -11.46 -8.46
CA GLY A 71 2.78 -11.92 -7.25
C GLY A 71 2.91 -13.44 -7.17
N VAL A 72 1.85 -14.17 -7.56
CA VAL A 72 1.89 -15.64 -7.67
C VAL A 72 2.88 -16.07 -8.75
N ALA A 73 2.84 -15.48 -9.94
CA ALA A 73 3.77 -15.80 -11.02
C ALA A 73 5.22 -15.50 -10.62
N THR A 74 5.46 -14.38 -9.95
CA THR A 74 6.77 -13.98 -9.44
C THR A 74 7.30 -14.99 -8.43
N THR A 75 6.45 -15.41 -7.49
CA THR A 75 6.82 -16.43 -6.50
C THR A 75 7.08 -17.78 -7.17
N TRP A 76 6.21 -18.20 -8.08
CA TRP A 76 6.32 -19.48 -8.78
C TRP A 76 7.61 -19.61 -9.59
N LEU A 77 8.05 -18.51 -10.23
CA LEU A 77 9.24 -18.51 -11.07
C LEU A 77 10.54 -18.37 -10.28
N GLY A 78 10.52 -17.78 -9.08
CA GLY A 78 11.74 -17.55 -8.29
C GLY A 78 11.94 -18.42 -7.07
N ALA A 79 10.85 -18.74 -6.38
CA ALA A 79 10.87 -19.50 -5.12
C ALA A 79 9.55 -20.30 -4.99
N PRO A 80 9.31 -21.30 -5.86
CA PRO A 80 8.06 -22.07 -5.86
C PRO A 80 7.78 -22.77 -4.53
N GLU A 81 8.82 -23.13 -3.78
CA GLU A 81 8.73 -23.69 -2.43
C GLU A 81 8.10 -22.73 -1.40
N GLU A 82 8.20 -21.42 -1.62
CA GLU A 82 7.61 -20.39 -0.75
C GLU A 82 6.15 -20.07 -1.11
N LEU A 83 5.60 -20.63 -2.18
CA LEU A 83 4.26 -20.25 -2.64
C LEU A 83 3.20 -20.49 -1.56
N SER A 84 3.27 -21.63 -0.89
CA SER A 84 2.33 -21.97 0.18
C SER A 84 2.44 -21.00 1.37
N SER A 85 3.67 -20.67 1.79
CA SER A 85 3.90 -19.75 2.90
C SER A 85 3.45 -18.33 2.55
N ARG A 86 3.71 -17.85 1.33
CA ARG A 86 3.27 -16.53 0.85
C ARG A 86 1.76 -16.41 0.71
N LEU A 87 1.07 -17.46 0.28
CA LEU A 87 -0.40 -17.47 0.27
C LEU A 87 -0.99 -17.42 1.68
N ILE A 88 -0.39 -18.16 2.63
CA ILE A 88 -0.77 -18.08 4.05
C ILE A 88 -0.50 -16.68 4.59
N CYS A 89 0.63 -16.05 4.23
CA CYS A 89 0.94 -14.67 4.61
C CYS A 89 -0.06 -13.68 4.02
N ALA A 90 -0.46 -13.84 2.75
CA ALA A 90 -1.44 -12.99 2.11
C ALA A 90 -2.80 -13.07 2.83
N PHE A 91 -3.27 -14.28 3.11
CA PHE A 91 -4.51 -14.48 3.85
C PHE A 91 -4.41 -13.95 5.30
N GLY A 92 -3.31 -14.23 5.98
CA GLY A 92 -3.05 -13.77 7.34
C GLY A 92 -2.98 -12.25 7.44
N ALA A 93 -2.30 -11.59 6.51
CA ALA A 93 -2.22 -10.13 6.42
C ALA A 93 -3.61 -9.52 6.21
N TRP A 94 -4.36 -10.02 5.21
CA TRP A 94 -5.74 -9.59 4.96
C TRP A 94 -6.62 -9.76 6.19
N ALA A 95 -6.58 -10.94 6.83
CA ALA A 95 -7.39 -11.25 7.99
C ALA A 95 -7.02 -10.36 9.20
N ALA A 96 -5.73 -10.15 9.45
CA ALA A 96 -5.26 -9.32 10.56
C ALA A 96 -5.77 -7.88 10.43
N LEU A 97 -5.58 -7.25 9.26
CA LEU A 97 -6.02 -5.87 9.06
C LEU A 97 -7.55 -5.77 9.03
N ARG A 98 -8.24 -6.78 8.48
CA ARG A 98 -9.72 -6.83 8.50
C ARG A 98 -10.28 -6.95 9.91
N LEU A 99 -9.70 -7.81 10.75
CA LEU A 99 -10.12 -7.95 12.15
C LEU A 99 -9.86 -6.67 12.94
N PHE A 100 -8.73 -6.00 12.68
CA PHE A 100 -8.43 -4.71 13.28
C PHE A 100 -9.44 -3.62 12.85
N SER A 101 -9.78 -3.54 11.55
CA SER A 101 -10.79 -2.58 11.04
C SER A 101 -12.16 -2.86 11.66
N LEU A 102 -12.60 -4.12 11.72
CA LEU A 102 -13.88 -4.49 12.33
C LEU A 102 -13.93 -4.14 13.82
N GLY A 103 -12.85 -4.37 14.56
CA GLY A 103 -12.74 -4.00 15.98
C GLY A 103 -12.81 -2.49 16.17
N TYR A 104 -12.10 -1.73 15.33
CA TYR A 104 -12.10 -0.28 15.35
C TYR A 104 -13.49 0.30 15.02
N GLU A 105 -14.11 -0.18 13.94
CA GLU A 105 -15.48 0.19 13.52
C GLU A 105 -16.50 -0.03 14.63
N ARG A 106 -16.42 -1.18 15.31
CA ARG A 106 -17.34 -1.54 16.38
C ARG A 106 -17.17 -0.67 17.62
N TRP A 107 -15.97 -0.15 17.86
CA TRP A 107 -15.68 0.70 19.02
C TRP A 107 -15.99 2.18 18.77
N ARG A 108 -15.67 2.69 17.58
CA ARG A 108 -15.84 4.11 17.21
C ARG A 108 -17.18 4.42 16.54
N GLY A 109 -17.90 3.40 16.08
CA GLY A 109 -19.21 3.54 15.42
C GLY A 109 -19.16 4.07 13.99
N PHE A 110 -17.95 4.30 13.44
CA PHE A 110 -17.71 4.78 12.08
C PHE A 110 -16.51 4.05 11.46
N ALA A 111 -16.49 3.92 10.13
CA ALA A 111 -15.40 3.31 9.37
C ALA A 111 -14.15 4.20 9.44
N GLY A 112 -13.18 3.81 10.27
CA GLY A 112 -11.94 4.58 10.47
C GLY A 112 -10.82 4.26 9.50
N LEU A 113 -10.63 2.97 9.18
CA LEU A 113 -9.79 2.53 8.07
C LEU A 113 -10.69 2.32 6.86
N GLY A 114 -10.24 2.75 5.67
CA GLY A 114 -10.98 2.48 4.45
C GLY A 114 -11.19 0.98 4.30
N ALA A 115 -12.42 0.55 3.99
CA ALA A 115 -12.76 -0.87 3.84
C ALA A 115 -11.92 -1.60 2.75
N ALA A 116 -11.19 -0.83 1.95
CA ALA A 116 -10.37 -1.28 0.85
C ALA A 116 -8.97 -1.76 1.27
N ASP A 117 -8.41 -1.22 2.35
CA ASP A 117 -7.02 -1.43 2.78
C ASP A 117 -6.66 -2.90 3.09
N PRO A 118 -7.53 -3.74 3.69
CA PRO A 118 -7.21 -5.13 3.98
C PRO A 118 -6.86 -5.94 2.72
N LYS A 119 -7.51 -5.66 1.59
CA LYS A 119 -7.24 -6.33 0.31
C LYS A 119 -5.82 -6.03 -0.18
N LEU A 120 -5.43 -4.76 -0.17
CA LEU A 120 -4.09 -4.34 -0.57
C LEU A 120 -3.02 -4.89 0.38
N PHE A 121 -3.31 -4.97 1.67
CA PHE A 121 -2.38 -5.58 2.63
C PHE A 121 -2.23 -7.10 2.43
N GLY A 122 -3.28 -7.79 2.00
CA GLY A 122 -3.19 -9.18 1.54
C GLY A 122 -2.26 -9.35 0.34
N ILE A 123 -2.36 -8.46 -0.65
CA ILE A 123 -1.39 -8.40 -1.76
C ILE A 123 0.02 -8.14 -1.24
N ALA A 124 0.19 -7.21 -0.30
CA ALA A 124 1.50 -6.95 0.30
C ALA A 124 2.09 -8.22 0.93
N GLY A 125 1.29 -9.04 1.62
CA GLY A 125 1.74 -10.32 2.18
C GLY A 125 2.14 -11.37 1.13
N LEU A 126 1.52 -11.37 -0.04
CA LEU A 126 1.92 -12.23 -1.16
C LEU A 126 3.28 -11.83 -1.73
N TRP A 127 3.51 -10.53 -1.90
CA TRP A 127 4.72 -10.00 -2.52
C TRP A 127 5.92 -10.00 -1.57
N LEU A 128 5.70 -9.59 -0.31
CA LEU A 128 6.76 -9.40 0.68
C LEU A 128 7.03 -10.64 1.54
N GLY A 129 6.03 -11.52 1.71
CA GLY A 129 6.08 -12.57 2.72
C GLY A 129 6.00 -12.03 4.16
N LEU A 130 6.13 -12.93 5.15
CA LEU A 130 5.91 -12.59 6.56
C LEU A 130 6.94 -11.60 7.12
N GLN A 131 8.21 -11.72 6.70
CA GLN A 131 9.32 -10.98 7.31
C GLN A 131 9.28 -9.49 6.98
N ALA A 132 8.95 -9.13 5.73
CA ALA A 132 8.90 -7.73 5.31
C ALA A 132 7.52 -7.06 5.57
N LEU A 133 6.49 -7.83 5.97
CA LEU A 133 5.15 -7.30 6.23
C LEU A 133 5.09 -6.27 7.38
N PRO A 134 5.74 -6.48 8.55
CA PRO A 134 5.72 -5.49 9.64
C PRO A 134 6.41 -4.19 9.25
N GLY A 135 7.51 -4.28 8.50
CA GLY A 135 8.23 -3.12 7.97
C GLY A 135 7.37 -2.29 7.02
N CYS A 136 6.66 -2.96 6.10
CA CYS A 136 5.69 -2.33 5.21
C CYS A 136 4.61 -1.58 6.00
N LEU A 137 4.02 -2.22 7.02
CA LEU A 137 2.98 -1.59 7.84
C LEU A 137 3.52 -0.38 8.62
N LEU A 138 4.74 -0.47 9.14
CA LEU A 138 5.38 0.63 9.87
C LEU A 138 5.65 1.84 8.96
N ILE A 139 6.21 1.62 7.76
CA ILE A 139 6.44 2.67 6.76
C ILE A 139 5.12 3.34 6.40
N SER A 140 4.08 2.54 6.16
CA SER A 140 2.74 3.03 5.81
C SER A 140 2.15 3.88 6.94
N ALA A 141 2.25 3.42 8.19
CA ALA A 141 1.75 4.13 9.36
C ALA A 141 2.48 5.46 9.60
N VAL A 142 3.81 5.48 9.47
CA VAL A 142 4.61 6.71 9.61
C VAL A 142 4.25 7.70 8.51
N SER A 143 4.13 7.24 7.26
CA SER A 143 3.75 8.09 6.13
C SER A 143 2.34 8.69 6.30
N GLY A 144 1.39 7.88 6.77
CA GLY A 144 0.04 8.32 7.11
C GLY A 144 0.02 9.35 8.24
N LEU A 145 0.81 9.12 9.30
CA LEU A 145 0.91 10.03 10.44
C LEU A 145 1.52 11.38 10.05
N ILE A 146 2.56 11.38 9.21
CA ILE A 146 3.16 12.62 8.67
C ILE A 146 2.12 13.39 7.87
N SER A 147 1.37 12.70 7.01
CA SER A 147 0.32 13.32 6.19
C SER A 147 -0.79 13.93 7.06
N ALA A 148 -1.23 13.22 8.10
CA ALA A 148 -2.21 13.73 9.06
C ALA A 148 -1.69 14.96 9.82
N ALA A 149 -0.43 14.94 10.28
CA ALA A 149 0.18 16.07 10.98
C ALA A 149 0.30 17.32 10.11
N VAL A 150 0.61 17.17 8.82
CA VAL A 150 0.62 18.28 7.84
C VAL A 150 -0.78 18.86 7.69
N LEU A 151 -1.80 18.01 7.52
CA LEU A 151 -3.18 18.43 7.34
C LEU A 151 -3.73 19.21 8.55
N MET A 152 -3.39 18.76 9.76
CA MET A 152 -3.73 19.47 11.01
C MET A 152 -3.07 20.85 11.08
N ARG A 153 -1.82 20.98 10.59
CA ARG A 153 -1.08 22.25 10.58
C ARG A 153 -1.67 23.26 9.58
N GLU A 154 -2.22 22.79 8.47
CA GLU A 154 -2.85 23.62 7.45
C GLU A 154 -4.26 24.12 7.82
N ARG A 155 -4.73 23.81 9.04
CA ARG A 155 -6.08 24.16 9.55
C ARG A 155 -7.21 23.73 8.62
N GLN A 156 -6.99 22.73 7.78
CA GLN A 156 -8.09 22.06 7.14
C GLN A 156 -8.87 21.37 8.26
N SER A 157 -10.17 21.66 8.37
CA SER A 157 -11.02 20.97 9.33
C SER A 157 -11.02 19.50 8.93
N ILE A 158 -10.23 18.69 9.64
CA ILE A 158 -10.36 17.24 9.59
C ILE A 158 -11.71 16.98 10.23
N ASP A 159 -12.73 16.84 9.39
CA ASP A 159 -14.01 16.35 9.87
C ASP A 159 -13.72 14.94 10.41
N GLU A 160 -13.95 14.70 11.69
CA GLU A 160 -13.66 13.41 12.36
C GLU A 160 -14.37 12.22 11.67
N LYS A 161 -15.31 12.53 10.77
CA LYS A 161 -16.12 11.59 9.99
C LYS A 161 -15.61 11.39 8.56
N GLN A 162 -14.62 12.12 8.08
CA GLN A 162 -14.05 11.88 6.76
C GLN A 162 -13.01 10.76 6.82
N PRO A 163 -13.22 9.65 6.08
CA PRO A 163 -12.26 8.56 6.03
C PRO A 163 -10.98 9.06 5.34
N ILE A 164 -9.83 8.82 5.98
CA ILE A 164 -8.52 9.11 5.38
C ILE A 164 -8.15 7.91 4.50
N PRO A 165 -7.87 8.10 3.20
CA PRO A 165 -7.39 7.02 2.34
C PRO A 165 -6.01 6.56 2.81
N PHE A 166 -5.95 5.38 3.39
CA PHE A 166 -4.68 4.75 3.81
C PHE A 166 -4.04 3.95 2.67
N GLY A 167 -4.80 3.66 1.61
CA GLY A 167 -4.34 3.00 0.40
C GLY A 167 -3.05 3.57 -0.21
N PRO A 168 -2.86 4.90 -0.33
CA PRO A 168 -1.66 5.48 -0.93
C PRO A 168 -0.42 5.28 -0.05
N HIS A 169 -0.58 5.39 1.26
CA HIS A 169 0.50 5.15 2.21
C HIS A 169 0.88 3.67 2.26
N LEU A 170 -0.12 2.79 2.16
CA LEU A 170 0.09 1.34 2.09
C LEU A 170 0.79 0.92 0.79
N ALA A 171 0.40 1.51 -0.34
CA ALA A 171 1.07 1.30 -1.61
C ALA A 171 2.54 1.76 -1.57
N LEU A 172 2.82 2.89 -0.92
CA LEU A 172 4.18 3.37 -0.67
C LEU A 172 4.98 2.40 0.20
N GLY A 173 4.39 1.92 1.30
CA GLY A 173 5.03 0.94 2.18
C GLY A 173 5.38 -0.35 1.43
N LEU A 174 4.45 -0.86 0.63
CA LEU A 174 4.67 -2.06 -0.19
C LEU A 174 5.80 -1.86 -1.18
N TRP A 175 5.78 -0.74 -1.92
CA TRP A 175 6.84 -0.45 -2.89
C TRP A 175 8.21 -0.34 -2.22
N LEU A 176 8.32 0.43 -1.13
CA LEU A 176 9.58 0.63 -0.43
C LEU A 176 10.10 -0.66 0.17
N SER A 177 9.26 -1.46 0.83
CA SER A 177 9.67 -2.77 1.38
C SER A 177 10.06 -3.77 0.30
N TRP A 178 9.44 -3.72 -0.88
CA TRP A 178 9.83 -4.55 -2.01
C TRP A 178 11.22 -4.16 -2.55
N THR A 179 11.49 -2.86 -2.67
CA THR A 179 12.77 -2.36 -3.22
C THR A 179 13.94 -2.40 -2.24
N LEU A 180 13.69 -2.12 -0.95
CA LEU A 180 14.73 -2.03 0.07
C LEU A 180 14.99 -3.37 0.77
N GLY A 181 14.05 -4.31 0.64
CA GLY A 181 14.07 -5.57 1.40
C GLY A 181 13.57 -5.42 2.84
N PRO A 182 13.55 -6.53 3.61
CA PRO A 182 13.16 -6.50 5.02
C PRO A 182 14.02 -5.54 5.83
N LEU A 183 13.40 -4.75 6.71
CA LEU A 183 14.11 -3.85 7.64
C LEU A 183 14.77 -4.58 8.81
N GLU A 184 14.89 -5.92 8.75
CA GLU A 184 15.64 -6.67 9.74
C GLU A 184 17.12 -6.37 9.53
N GLY A 185 17.67 -5.54 10.43
CA GLY A 185 19.07 -5.14 10.44
C GLY A 185 20.02 -6.35 10.39
N GLY A 186 21.16 -6.15 9.74
CA GLY A 186 22.24 -7.13 9.68
C GLY A 186 22.88 -7.47 11.01
#